data_AF-A0A812P6Q5-F1
#
_entry.id   AF-A0A812P6Q5-F1
#
_cell.length_a   1.000
_cell.length_b   1.000
_cell.length_c   1.000
_cell.angle_alpha   90.00
_cell.angle_beta   90.00
_cell.angle_gamma   90.00
#
_symmetry.space_group_name_H-M   'P 1'
#
loop_
_entity.id
_entity.type
_entity.pdbx_description
1 polymer ?
#
loop_
_entity_poly.entity_id
_entity_poly.type
_entity_poly.pdbx_seq_one_letter_code
_entity_poly.pdbx_strand_id
1 'polypeptide(L)'
;DPADGEKFSDEGNEGDSEQWSDLENDDYDAEVLLSEHIEKYLAKAIAEKDYSSSTLNSILEEIFGVNGERFPRRGARARPKAMGDDDTGEHKIVLGYYTYGNMRGICANTSKFASLCLYLKEYFLDKDPSARWSSISLALNCKPVVHTDHNNLKGTLNYLTATGSFTKGGGLWHEDSSSTTSTPMFMNDAKGRQVKGVVSSSRDKVVTFFADKMHSAEPWDGGNRWENADVYANGVFSFMTYDI
;
A
#
# COMPACT_ATOMS: atom_id res chain seq x y z
N ASP A 1 65.35 -15.17 0.69
CA ASP A 1 63.96 -15.18 0.24
C ASP A 1 62.98 -15.04 1.37
N PRO A 2 62.41 -13.85 1.55
CA PRO A 2 61.13 -13.64 2.21
C PRO A 2 60.07 -13.17 1.20
N ALA A 3 58.87 -13.76 1.23
CA ALA A 3 57.59 -13.11 0.91
C ALA A 3 56.51 -14.18 0.73
N ASP A 4 55.42 -14.07 1.49
CA ASP A 4 54.06 -13.97 0.96
C ASP A 4 53.10 -13.93 2.16
N GLY A 5 53.01 -12.74 2.75
CA GLY A 5 51.87 -12.35 3.56
C GLY A 5 50.90 -11.59 2.66
N GLU A 6 49.77 -12.18 2.32
CA GLU A 6 48.70 -11.50 1.60
C GLU A 6 48.15 -10.35 2.46
N LYS A 7 48.36 -9.14 1.98
CA LYS A 7 47.68 -7.92 2.44
C LYS A 7 46.25 -7.95 1.92
N PHE A 8 45.28 -8.05 2.83
CA PHE A 8 43.93 -7.60 2.55
C PHE A 8 43.93 -6.06 2.47
N SER A 9 43.69 -5.52 1.28
CA SER A 9 43.42 -4.11 1.06
C SER A 9 41.95 -3.84 1.41
N ASP A 10 41.76 -3.08 2.48
CA ASP A 10 40.50 -2.49 2.90
C ASP A 10 40.27 -1.22 2.07
N GLU A 11 39.55 -1.34 0.96
CA GLU A 11 39.16 -0.21 0.11
C GLU A 11 37.72 0.19 0.40
N GLY A 12 37.59 1.29 1.17
CA GLY A 12 36.59 2.33 0.95
C GLY A 12 35.12 2.00 1.21
N ASN A 13 34.72 1.87 2.47
CA ASN A 13 33.32 2.11 2.89
C ASN A 13 33.16 3.53 3.43
N GLU A 14 33.24 4.53 2.55
CA GLU A 14 32.90 5.94 2.83
C GLU A 14 31.46 6.28 2.42
N GLY A 15 30.50 5.38 2.68
CA GLY A 15 29.09 5.57 2.29
C GLY A 15 28.08 5.66 3.45
N ASP A 16 28.47 5.27 4.67
CA ASP A 16 27.49 5.01 5.75
C ASP A 16 27.44 6.04 6.88
N SER A 17 28.30 7.07 6.87
CA SER A 17 28.33 8.07 7.95
C SER A 17 27.41 9.28 7.76
N GLU A 18 26.90 9.52 6.55
CA GLU A 18 26.08 10.72 6.25
C GLU A 18 24.56 10.51 6.44
N GLN A 19 24.09 9.31 6.79
CA GLN A 19 22.65 9.05 6.97
C GLN A 19 22.16 9.19 8.42
N TRP A 20 23.07 9.40 9.37
CA TRP A 20 22.76 9.41 10.81
C TRP A 20 22.84 10.79 11.47
N SER A 21 23.28 11.84 10.76
CA SER A 21 23.32 13.21 11.29
C SER A 21 21.98 13.93 11.31
N ASP A 22 20.94 13.38 10.68
CA ASP A 22 19.61 14.01 10.59
C ASP A 22 18.68 13.64 11.76
N LEU A 23 19.20 12.98 12.81
CA LEU A 23 18.46 12.64 14.03
C LEU A 23 18.59 13.67 15.16
N GLU A 24 19.28 14.80 14.95
CA GLU A 24 19.52 15.83 15.99
C GLU A 24 18.65 17.10 15.88
N ASN A 25 17.54 17.06 15.13
CA ASN A 25 16.51 18.10 15.21
C ASN A 25 15.16 17.48 15.61
N ASP A 26 15.09 16.99 16.84
CA ASP A 26 13.83 16.75 17.55
C ASP A 26 13.19 18.09 17.91
N ASP A 27 12.65 18.77 16.89
CA ASP A 27 11.73 19.87 17.08
C ASP A 27 10.34 19.25 17.33
N TYR A 28 10.04 19.02 18.61
CA TYR A 28 8.76 18.60 19.19
C TYR A 28 7.75 18.03 18.18
N ASP A 29 7.76 16.70 18.05
CA ASP A 29 6.66 15.91 17.48
C ASP A 29 5.36 16.36 18.16
N ALA A 30 4.63 17.29 17.54
CA ALA A 30 3.21 17.39 17.74
C ALA A 30 2.66 16.05 17.25
N GLU A 31 2.39 15.13 18.17
CA GLU A 31 1.68 13.90 17.89
C GLU A 31 0.37 14.29 17.19
N VAL A 32 0.35 14.25 15.86
CA VAL A 32 -0.88 14.35 15.09
C VAL A 32 -1.58 12.99 15.27
N LEU A 33 -2.21 12.83 16.42
CA LEU A 33 -3.22 11.83 16.66
C LEU A 33 -4.43 12.16 15.78
N LEU A 34 -5.17 11.15 15.37
CA LEU A 34 -6.48 11.39 14.76
C LEU A 34 -7.30 12.25 15.71
N SER A 35 -8.04 13.22 15.17
CA SER A 35 -8.88 14.08 16.01
C SER A 35 -9.91 13.23 16.74
N GLU A 36 -10.33 13.66 17.93
CA GLU A 36 -11.35 12.95 18.71
C GLU A 36 -12.64 12.69 17.91
N HIS A 37 -12.97 13.61 16.99
CA HIS A 37 -14.09 13.46 16.06
C HIS A 37 -13.91 12.25 15.13
N ILE A 38 -12.72 12.12 14.51
CA ILE A 38 -12.41 11.01 13.59
C ILE A 38 -12.38 9.68 14.36
N GLU A 39 -11.78 9.66 15.55
CA GLU A 39 -11.75 8.47 16.42
C GLU A 39 -13.16 7.98 16.74
N LYS A 40 -14.07 8.90 17.13
CA LYS A 40 -15.48 8.59 17.36
C LYS A 40 -16.19 8.10 16.11
N TYR A 41 -15.87 8.68 14.95
CA TYR A 41 -16.48 8.25 13.68
C TYR A 41 -16.07 6.82 13.33
N LEU A 42 -14.78 6.48 13.43
CA LEU A 42 -14.26 5.13 13.22
C LEU A 42 -14.89 4.13 14.21
N ALA A 43 -14.90 4.46 15.50
CA ALA A 43 -15.46 3.60 16.53
C ALA A 43 -16.96 3.32 16.29
N LYS A 44 -17.72 4.33 15.88
CA LYS A 44 -19.13 4.19 15.52
C LYS A 44 -19.30 3.28 14.30
N ALA A 45 -18.53 3.49 13.23
CA ALA A 45 -18.61 2.69 12.02
C ALA A 45 -18.30 1.21 12.30
N ILE A 46 -17.30 0.92 13.14
CA ILE A 46 -17.00 -0.44 13.60
C ILE A 46 -18.17 -1.03 14.42
N ALA A 47 -18.69 -0.29 15.39
CA ALA A 47 -19.78 -0.77 16.26
C ALA A 47 -21.06 -1.07 15.48
N GLU A 48 -21.35 -0.26 14.45
CA GLU A 48 -22.52 -0.42 13.58
C GLU A 48 -22.28 -1.40 12.42
N LYS A 49 -21.06 -1.94 12.29
CA LYS A 49 -20.59 -2.74 11.15
C LYS A 49 -20.84 -2.07 9.79
N ASP A 50 -20.71 -0.75 9.76
CA ASP A 50 -20.79 0.01 8.52
C ASP A 50 -19.45 -0.06 7.80
N TYR A 51 -19.32 -1.08 6.95
CA TYR A 51 -18.16 -1.29 6.08
C TYR A 51 -18.50 -1.00 4.62
N SER A 52 -19.40 -0.05 4.38
CA SER A 52 -19.72 0.42 3.04
C SER A 52 -18.56 1.22 2.43
N SER A 53 -18.44 1.22 1.11
CA SER A 53 -17.40 2.01 0.42
C SER A 53 -17.58 3.50 0.58
N SER A 54 -18.83 3.96 0.71
CA SER A 54 -19.14 5.36 1.01
C SER A 54 -18.54 5.77 2.35
N THR A 55 -18.71 4.94 3.38
CA THR A 55 -18.16 5.20 4.70
C THR A 55 -16.64 5.12 4.70
N LEU A 56 -16.05 4.13 4.01
CA LEU A 56 -14.61 4.09 3.80
C LEU A 56 -14.10 5.36 3.10
N ASN A 57 -14.77 5.83 2.04
CA ASN A 57 -14.39 7.06 1.35
C ASN A 57 -14.43 8.28 2.27
N SER A 58 -15.55 8.46 2.98
CA SER A 58 -15.71 9.58 3.91
C SER A 58 -14.65 9.56 5.01
N ILE A 59 -14.34 8.39 5.58
CA ILE A 59 -13.24 8.23 6.55
C ILE A 59 -11.90 8.68 5.93
N LEU A 60 -11.56 8.21 4.73
CA LEU A 60 -10.29 8.57 4.08
C LEU A 60 -10.22 10.06 3.77
N GLU A 61 -11.30 10.67 3.27
CA GLU A 61 -11.37 12.11 2.99
C GLU A 61 -11.31 12.96 4.26
N GLU A 62 -11.91 12.53 5.37
CA GLU A 62 -11.80 13.21 6.68
C GLU A 62 -10.37 13.16 7.20
N ILE A 63 -9.72 12.01 7.11
CA ILE A 63 -8.34 11.83 7.61
C ILE A 63 -7.33 12.56 6.72
N PHE A 64 -7.32 12.26 5.43
CA PHE A 64 -6.24 12.65 4.51
C PHE A 64 -6.59 13.85 3.64
N GLY A 65 -7.84 14.31 3.66
CA GLY A 65 -8.31 15.38 2.78
C GLY A 65 -8.84 14.85 1.47
N VAL A 66 -9.77 15.60 0.87
CA VAL A 66 -10.42 15.21 -0.39
C VAL A 66 -9.37 15.04 -1.49
N ASN A 67 -8.34 15.89 -1.49
CA ASN A 67 -7.27 15.88 -2.49
C ASN A 67 -5.94 15.38 -1.90
N GLY A 68 -5.95 14.76 -0.72
CA GLY A 68 -4.76 14.25 -0.07
C GLY A 68 -3.92 15.31 0.64
N GLU A 69 -4.45 16.50 0.88
CA GLU A 69 -3.70 17.62 1.47
C GLU A 69 -3.17 17.35 2.90
N ARG A 70 -3.69 16.33 3.59
CA ARG A 70 -3.29 15.90 4.94
C ARG A 70 -2.49 14.59 4.98
N PHE A 71 -2.04 14.07 3.84
CA PHE A 71 -1.14 12.91 3.85
C PHE A 71 0.16 13.19 4.65
N PRO A 72 0.65 12.22 5.44
CA PRO A 72 1.96 12.33 6.08
C PRO A 72 3.08 12.48 5.04
N ARG A 73 3.82 13.59 5.10
CA ARG A 73 4.94 13.84 4.18
C ARG A 73 6.28 13.27 4.65
N ARG A 74 6.47 13.17 5.96
CA ARG A 74 7.71 12.61 6.54
C ARG A 74 7.84 11.14 6.14
N GLY A 75 8.92 10.80 5.44
CA GLY A 75 9.17 9.45 4.93
C GLY A 75 8.46 9.11 3.62
N ALA A 76 7.75 10.06 3.00
CA ALA A 76 7.25 9.91 1.64
C ALA A 76 8.43 9.70 0.68
N ARG A 77 8.38 8.63 -0.11
CA ARG A 77 9.42 8.30 -1.09
C ARG A 77 8.79 7.91 -2.42
N ALA A 78 9.29 8.54 -3.48
CA ALA A 78 9.02 8.15 -4.86
C ALA A 78 9.41 6.68 -5.09
N ARG A 79 8.62 5.98 -5.89
CA ARG A 79 8.81 4.61 -6.34
C ARG A 79 8.60 4.55 -7.86
N PRO A 80 9.47 5.20 -8.66
CA PRO A 80 9.23 5.37 -10.10
C PRO A 80 9.06 4.04 -10.86
N LYS A 81 9.73 2.98 -10.40
CA LYS A 81 9.62 1.63 -10.99
C LYS A 81 8.23 1.00 -10.86
N ALA A 82 7.45 1.35 -9.84
CA ALA A 82 6.12 0.79 -9.58
C ALA A 82 5.01 1.82 -9.80
N MET A 83 5.30 3.11 -9.58
CA MET A 83 4.34 4.21 -9.58
C MET A 83 4.53 5.22 -10.74
N GLY A 84 5.53 5.01 -11.60
CA GLY A 84 5.83 5.90 -12.71
C GLY A 84 6.70 7.11 -12.33
N ASP A 85 7.28 7.76 -13.33
CA ASP A 85 8.28 8.82 -13.14
C ASP A 85 7.72 10.08 -12.45
N ASP A 86 6.41 10.31 -12.51
CA ASP A 86 5.72 11.44 -11.89
C ASP A 86 5.37 11.19 -10.40
N ASP A 87 5.74 10.04 -9.83
CA ASP A 87 5.44 9.70 -8.44
C ASP A 87 6.27 10.51 -7.45
N THR A 88 5.61 11.42 -6.73
CA THR A 88 6.22 12.18 -5.63
C THR A 88 6.25 11.39 -4.33
N GLY A 89 5.44 10.32 -4.22
CA GLY A 89 5.20 9.57 -3.01
C GLY A 89 4.36 10.26 -1.95
N GLU A 90 3.81 11.45 -2.23
CA GLU A 90 3.09 12.26 -1.25
C GLU A 90 1.63 11.83 -1.03
N HIS A 91 1.05 11.05 -1.92
CA HIS A 91 -0.33 10.56 -1.83
C HIS A 91 -0.42 9.08 -1.49
N LYS A 92 0.54 8.56 -0.73
CA LYS A 92 0.54 7.17 -0.29
C LYS A 92 1.12 6.99 1.09
N ILE A 93 0.58 6.02 1.82
CA ILE A 93 1.15 5.52 3.06
C ILE A 93 1.09 3.99 3.09
N VAL A 94 1.92 3.42 3.97
CA VAL A 94 1.87 2.00 4.32
C VAL A 94 1.71 1.89 5.82
N LEU A 95 0.81 1.00 6.24
CA LEU A 95 0.47 0.70 7.62
C LEU A 95 0.73 -0.79 7.87
N GLY A 96 1.02 -1.16 9.13
CA GLY A 96 1.28 -2.54 9.53
C GLY A 96 2.75 -2.93 9.47
N TYR A 97 3.01 -4.21 9.24
CA TYR A 97 4.33 -4.82 9.29
C TYR A 97 4.99 -4.89 7.91
N TYR A 98 6.25 -4.46 7.81
CA TYR A 98 7.03 -4.48 6.58
C TYR A 98 8.25 -5.39 6.69
N THR A 99 8.70 -5.88 5.52
CA THR A 99 9.99 -6.56 5.33
C THR A 99 10.72 -5.96 4.14
N TYR A 100 11.99 -5.60 4.31
CA TYR A 100 12.84 -5.11 3.23
C TYR A 100 14.27 -5.63 3.42
N GLY A 101 14.67 -6.60 2.60
CA GLY A 101 15.93 -7.33 2.79
C GLY A 101 15.98 -7.97 4.19
N ASN A 102 17.01 -7.63 4.98
CA ASN A 102 17.16 -8.09 6.36
C ASN A 102 16.40 -7.23 7.38
N MET A 103 15.77 -6.14 6.95
CA MET A 103 15.02 -5.24 7.83
C MET A 103 13.57 -5.72 7.96
N ARG A 104 13.05 -5.64 9.17
CA ARG A 104 11.65 -5.95 9.50
C ARG A 104 11.17 -5.06 10.62
N GLY A 105 9.90 -4.68 10.60
CA GLY A 105 9.33 -3.85 11.66
C GLY A 105 7.91 -3.40 11.37
N ILE A 106 7.39 -2.54 12.26
CA ILE A 106 6.10 -1.88 12.07
C ILE A 106 6.33 -0.52 11.41
N CYS A 107 5.53 -0.18 10.40
CA CYS A 107 5.59 1.11 9.74
C CYS A 107 5.33 2.23 10.76
N ALA A 108 6.12 3.30 10.72
CA ALA A 108 6.07 4.39 11.71
C ALA A 108 4.68 5.06 11.84
N ASN A 109 3.88 5.05 10.77
CA ASN A 109 2.53 5.61 10.76
C ASN A 109 1.48 4.67 11.40
N THR A 110 1.79 3.39 11.63
CA THR A 110 0.80 2.40 12.10
C THR A 110 0.18 2.79 13.44
N SER A 111 0.99 3.27 14.40
CA SER A 111 0.48 3.71 15.71
C SER A 111 -0.39 4.96 15.60
N LYS A 112 -0.01 5.90 14.72
CA LYS A 112 -0.76 7.15 14.47
C LYS A 112 -2.14 6.90 13.86
N PHE A 113 -2.30 5.80 13.12
CA PHE A 113 -3.53 5.43 12.43
C PHE A 113 -4.12 4.11 12.97
N ALA A 114 -3.94 3.81 14.26
CA ALA A 114 -4.35 2.52 14.85
C ALA A 114 -5.84 2.22 14.65
N SER A 115 -6.73 3.18 14.93
CA SER A 115 -8.18 3.01 14.73
C SER A 115 -8.56 2.85 13.26
N LEU A 116 -7.87 3.53 12.35
CA LEU A 116 -8.04 3.32 10.91
C LEU A 116 -7.58 1.91 10.51
N CYS A 117 -6.47 1.42 11.04
CA CYS A 117 -6.00 0.04 10.80
C CYS A 117 -7.05 -0.99 11.25
N LEU A 118 -7.67 -0.78 12.41
CA LEU A 118 -8.74 -1.64 12.92
C LEU A 118 -9.97 -1.59 12.01
N TYR A 119 -10.42 -0.41 11.61
CA TYR A 119 -11.55 -0.27 10.69
C TYR A 119 -11.28 -0.94 9.35
N LEU A 120 -10.12 -0.70 8.73
CA LEU A 120 -9.73 -1.33 7.47
C LEU A 120 -9.69 -2.85 7.61
N LYS A 121 -9.20 -3.35 8.73
CA LYS A 121 -9.17 -4.79 9.00
C LYS A 121 -10.57 -5.39 9.01
N GLU A 122 -11.50 -4.81 9.76
CA GLU A 122 -12.88 -5.29 9.76
C GLU A 122 -13.55 -5.12 8.39
N TYR A 123 -13.27 -4.02 7.66
CA TYR A 123 -13.80 -3.79 6.31
C TYR A 123 -13.43 -4.91 5.32
N PHE A 124 -12.18 -5.39 5.37
CA PHE A 124 -11.71 -6.49 4.52
C PHE A 124 -12.27 -7.84 5.00
N LEU A 125 -12.28 -8.10 6.31
CA LEU A 125 -12.80 -9.35 6.87
C LEU A 125 -14.31 -9.54 6.68
N ASP A 126 -15.07 -8.44 6.63
CA ASP A 126 -16.50 -8.46 6.31
C ASP A 126 -16.76 -8.99 4.87
N LYS A 127 -15.86 -8.66 3.94
CA LYS A 127 -15.97 -9.05 2.52
C LYS A 127 -15.31 -10.40 2.24
N ASP A 128 -14.24 -10.70 2.96
CA ASP A 128 -13.54 -11.98 2.92
C ASP A 128 -13.01 -12.37 4.32
N PRO A 129 -13.75 -13.21 5.07
CA PRO A 129 -13.33 -13.67 6.40
C PRO A 129 -12.03 -14.51 6.39
N SER A 130 -11.66 -15.03 5.23
CA SER A 130 -10.43 -15.80 5.04
C SER A 130 -9.21 -14.93 4.75
N ALA A 131 -9.40 -13.63 4.50
CA ALA A 131 -8.33 -12.72 4.16
C ALA A 131 -7.28 -12.63 5.26
N ARG A 132 -6.00 -12.66 4.86
CA ARG A 132 -4.84 -12.60 5.77
C ARG A 132 -3.83 -11.62 5.24
N TRP A 133 -3.30 -10.77 6.12
CA TRP A 133 -2.22 -9.86 5.75
C TRP A 133 -1.36 -9.36 6.91
N SER A 134 -0.23 -8.73 6.56
CA SER A 134 0.72 -8.10 7.47
C SER A 134 0.75 -6.57 7.34
N SER A 135 0.44 -6.01 6.17
CA SER A 135 0.41 -4.56 5.94
C SER A 135 -0.76 -4.16 5.04
N ILE A 136 -1.01 -2.85 4.96
CA ILE A 136 -1.99 -2.21 4.07
C ILE A 136 -1.31 -1.00 3.44
N SER A 137 -1.36 -0.84 2.11
CA SER A 137 -1.05 0.41 1.44
C SER A 137 -2.32 1.20 1.12
N LEU A 138 -2.27 2.49 1.41
CA LEU A 138 -3.32 3.45 1.09
C LEU A 138 -2.73 4.44 0.09
N ALA A 139 -3.39 4.65 -1.02
CA ALA A 139 -2.95 5.52 -2.09
C ALA A 139 -4.11 6.34 -2.64
N LEU A 140 -3.87 7.61 -2.94
CA LEU A 140 -4.83 8.50 -3.60
C LEU A 140 -4.30 8.88 -4.97
N ASN A 141 -5.10 8.60 -6.00
CA ASN A 141 -4.81 8.96 -7.38
C ASN A 141 -3.45 8.48 -7.92
N CYS A 142 -2.84 7.50 -7.26
CA CYS A 142 -1.62 6.86 -7.74
C CYS A 142 -1.92 6.03 -8.98
N LYS A 143 -1.03 6.14 -9.98
CA LYS A 143 -1.14 5.46 -11.27
C LYS A 143 0.03 4.48 -11.38
N PRO A 144 -0.05 3.32 -10.72
CA PRO A 144 1.01 2.33 -10.86
C PRO A 144 1.24 2.00 -12.33
N VAL A 145 2.50 1.83 -12.71
CA VAL A 145 2.86 1.21 -13.98
C VAL A 145 2.62 -0.30 -13.86
N VAL A 146 2.57 -1.02 -14.98
CA VAL A 146 2.49 -2.49 -14.92
C VAL A 146 3.71 -3.06 -14.21
N HIS A 147 3.48 -3.71 -13.07
CA HIS A 147 4.53 -4.26 -12.21
C HIS A 147 4.06 -5.55 -11.52
N THR A 148 4.95 -6.16 -10.75
CA THR A 148 4.68 -7.29 -9.86
C THR A 148 5.25 -6.97 -8.49
N ASP A 149 4.65 -7.52 -7.44
CA ASP A 149 5.11 -7.28 -6.07
C ASP A 149 6.13 -8.33 -5.66
N HIS A 150 7.35 -8.18 -6.18
CA HIS A 150 8.43 -9.15 -5.98
C HIS A 150 8.85 -9.35 -4.52
N ASN A 151 8.51 -8.41 -3.63
CA ASN A 151 8.83 -8.51 -2.21
C ASN A 151 7.78 -9.32 -1.42
N ASN A 152 6.65 -9.65 -2.03
CA ASN A 152 5.59 -10.43 -1.40
C ASN A 152 5.96 -11.91 -1.45
N LEU A 153 5.35 -12.71 -0.57
CA LEU A 153 5.54 -14.14 -0.63
C LEU A 153 5.01 -14.68 -1.96
N LYS A 154 5.84 -15.46 -2.65
CA LYS A 154 5.41 -16.07 -3.90
C LYS A 154 4.22 -17.01 -3.66
N GLY A 155 3.20 -16.91 -4.52
CA GLY A 155 1.99 -17.73 -4.44
C GLY A 155 0.95 -17.25 -3.42
N THR A 156 1.17 -16.10 -2.75
CA THR A 156 0.15 -15.50 -1.90
C THR A 156 -0.72 -14.50 -2.63
N LEU A 157 -1.92 -14.31 -2.10
CA LEU A 157 -2.88 -13.33 -2.60
C LEU A 157 -2.64 -11.97 -1.94
N ASN A 158 -2.75 -10.95 -2.77
CA ASN A 158 -3.04 -9.58 -2.34
C ASN A 158 -4.55 -9.36 -2.43
N TYR A 159 -5.03 -8.40 -1.63
CA TYR A 159 -6.42 -7.96 -1.61
C TYR A 159 -6.45 -6.47 -1.92
N LEU A 160 -7.43 -6.06 -2.70
CA LEU A 160 -7.54 -4.67 -3.16
C LEU A 160 -9.00 -4.24 -3.18
N THR A 161 -9.26 -3.03 -2.72
CA THR A 161 -10.53 -2.32 -2.93
C THR A 161 -10.24 -0.91 -3.42
N ALA A 162 -11.11 -0.38 -4.27
CA ALA A 162 -11.09 1.02 -4.68
C ALA A 162 -12.37 1.73 -4.22
N THR A 163 -12.23 2.98 -3.78
CA THR A 163 -13.36 3.87 -3.46
C THR A 163 -13.04 5.30 -3.93
N GLY A 164 -14.01 6.22 -3.87
CA GLY A 164 -13.84 7.60 -4.32
C GLY A 164 -14.91 8.10 -5.29
N SER A 165 -14.70 9.33 -5.74
CA SER A 165 -15.62 10.06 -6.61
C SER A 165 -15.47 9.75 -8.10
N PHE A 166 -14.48 8.93 -8.50
CA PHE A 166 -14.32 8.49 -9.89
C PHE A 166 -15.63 7.87 -10.43
N THR A 167 -15.88 8.01 -11.74
CA THR A 167 -17.16 7.58 -12.36
C THR A 167 -17.01 6.45 -13.37
N LYS A 168 -15.84 6.29 -13.98
CA LYS A 168 -15.54 5.18 -14.91
C LYS A 168 -14.13 4.64 -14.67
N GLY A 169 -13.95 3.37 -15.02
CA GLY A 169 -12.68 2.65 -14.88
C GLY A 169 -12.28 2.44 -13.42
N GLY A 170 -10.97 2.45 -13.16
CA GLY A 170 -10.41 2.37 -11.80
C GLY A 170 -10.40 0.97 -11.18
N GLY A 171 -10.71 -0.07 -11.94
CA GLY A 171 -10.54 -1.45 -11.52
C GLY A 171 -9.07 -1.86 -11.36
N LEU A 172 -8.87 -3.12 -11.00
CA LEU A 172 -7.58 -3.79 -11.03
C LEU A 172 -7.38 -4.40 -12.43
N TRP A 173 -6.40 -3.91 -13.16
CA TRP A 173 -5.89 -4.62 -14.33
C TRP A 173 -4.87 -5.66 -13.87
N HIS A 174 -4.98 -6.89 -14.35
CA HIS A 174 -4.00 -7.95 -14.09
C HIS A 174 -3.78 -8.81 -15.33
N GLU A 175 -2.56 -9.35 -15.45
CA GLU A 175 -2.16 -10.23 -16.53
C GLU A 175 -2.97 -11.51 -16.52
N ASP A 176 -3.63 -11.76 -17.64
CA ASP A 176 -4.34 -13.00 -17.90
C ASP A 176 -4.17 -13.36 -19.38
N SER A 177 -3.23 -14.26 -19.64
CA SER A 177 -2.97 -14.78 -20.97
C SER A 177 -4.01 -15.82 -21.40
N SER A 178 -4.79 -16.36 -20.46
CA SER A 178 -5.62 -17.55 -20.63
C SER A 178 -7.12 -17.27 -20.75
N SER A 179 -7.61 -16.14 -20.23
CA SER A 179 -9.04 -15.83 -20.27
C SER A 179 -9.52 -15.60 -21.71
N THR A 180 -10.56 -16.37 -22.05
CA THR A 180 -11.37 -16.22 -23.26
C THR A 180 -12.75 -15.64 -22.95
N THR A 181 -13.09 -15.48 -21.67
CA THR A 181 -14.43 -15.10 -21.20
C THR A 181 -14.56 -13.62 -20.90
N SER A 182 -13.44 -12.91 -20.77
CA SER A 182 -13.41 -11.48 -20.45
C SER A 182 -12.86 -10.67 -21.63
N THR A 183 -13.37 -9.45 -21.82
CA THR A 183 -12.82 -8.52 -22.81
C THR A 183 -11.37 -8.21 -22.44
N PRO A 184 -10.38 -8.50 -23.31
CA PRO A 184 -8.99 -8.24 -23.01
C PRO A 184 -8.72 -6.73 -22.99
N MET A 185 -7.86 -6.31 -22.07
CA MET A 185 -7.29 -4.96 -22.02
C MET A 185 -5.77 -5.06 -22.07
N PHE A 186 -5.14 -4.27 -22.93
CA PHE A 186 -3.69 -4.24 -23.07
C PHE A 186 -3.11 -3.04 -22.33
N MET A 187 -2.08 -3.27 -21.52
CA MET A 187 -1.31 -2.20 -20.88
C MET A 187 0.17 -2.35 -21.25
N ASN A 188 0.89 -1.23 -21.27
CA ASN A 188 2.32 -1.24 -21.53
C ASN A 188 3.08 -1.47 -20.22
N ASP A 189 4.04 -2.39 -20.25
CA ASP A 189 5.03 -2.50 -19.17
C ASP A 189 6.04 -1.36 -19.18
N ALA A 190 6.92 -1.32 -18.17
CA ALA A 190 7.98 -0.32 -18.06
C ALA A 190 8.97 -0.32 -19.26
N LYS A 191 8.94 -1.35 -20.12
CA LYS A 191 9.76 -1.45 -21.34
C LYS A 191 8.96 -1.10 -22.61
N GLY A 192 7.71 -0.65 -22.47
CA GLY A 192 6.81 -0.32 -23.57
C GLY A 192 6.21 -1.54 -24.26
N ARG A 193 6.32 -2.74 -23.69
CA ARG A 193 5.74 -3.96 -24.27
C ARG A 193 4.27 -4.05 -23.89
N GLN A 194 3.41 -4.34 -24.87
CA GLN A 194 2.00 -4.60 -24.61
C GLN A 194 1.81 -5.95 -23.92
N VAL A 195 1.25 -5.92 -22.73
CA VAL A 195 0.88 -7.08 -21.94
C VAL A 195 -0.64 -7.24 -22.02
N LYS A 196 -1.09 -8.46 -22.35
CA LYS A 196 -2.51 -8.81 -22.36
C LYS A 196 -2.97 -9.06 -20.93
N GLY A 197 -4.05 -8.41 -20.52
CA GLY A 197 -4.69 -8.64 -19.23
C GLY A 197 -6.20 -8.50 -19.30
N VAL A 198 -6.82 -8.53 -18.12
CA VAL A 198 -8.24 -8.31 -17.90
C VAL A 198 -8.42 -7.35 -16.73
N VAL A 199 -9.59 -6.72 -16.66
CA VAL A 199 -9.94 -5.82 -15.56
C VAL A 199 -10.93 -6.49 -14.64
N SER A 200 -10.61 -6.52 -13.35
CA SER A 200 -11.52 -6.85 -12.27
C SER A 200 -12.02 -5.56 -11.60
N SER A 201 -13.33 -5.37 -11.55
CA SER A 201 -13.92 -4.21 -10.86
C SER A 201 -13.65 -4.30 -9.36
N SER A 202 -12.91 -3.33 -8.83
CA SER A 202 -12.57 -3.20 -7.40
C SER A 202 -13.38 -2.12 -6.69
N ARG A 203 -14.31 -1.48 -7.39
CA ARG A 203 -15.25 -0.54 -6.77
C ARG A 203 -16.27 -1.33 -5.94
N ASP A 204 -16.39 -0.95 -4.68
CA ASP A 204 -17.32 -1.56 -3.73
C ASP A 204 -17.13 -3.05 -3.48
N LYS A 205 -15.97 -3.58 -3.84
CA LYS A 205 -15.64 -4.99 -3.77
C LYS A 205 -14.18 -5.17 -3.43
N VAL A 206 -13.89 -6.21 -2.67
CA VAL A 206 -12.52 -6.70 -2.52
C VAL A 206 -12.24 -7.65 -3.68
N VAL A 207 -11.20 -7.35 -4.44
CA VAL A 207 -10.64 -8.25 -5.47
C VAL A 207 -9.36 -8.87 -4.93
N THR A 208 -9.12 -10.12 -5.32
CA THR A 208 -7.90 -10.84 -4.97
C THR A 208 -7.08 -11.10 -6.23
N PHE A 209 -5.76 -11.05 -6.09
CA PHE A 209 -4.83 -11.34 -7.17
C PHE A 209 -3.52 -11.88 -6.61
N PHE A 210 -2.79 -12.63 -7.43
CA PHE A 210 -1.48 -13.13 -7.05
C PHE A 210 -0.44 -12.03 -7.16
N ALA A 211 0.35 -11.84 -6.11
CA ALA A 211 1.38 -10.80 -6.04
C ALA A 211 2.49 -10.97 -7.10
N ASP A 212 2.72 -12.20 -7.57
CA ASP A 212 3.70 -12.52 -8.60
C ASP A 212 3.17 -12.40 -10.04
N LYS A 213 1.94 -11.91 -10.23
CA LYS A 213 1.35 -11.59 -11.53
C LYS A 213 1.42 -10.11 -11.83
N MET A 214 1.64 -9.80 -13.10
CA MET A 214 1.68 -8.41 -13.56
C MET A 214 0.33 -7.75 -13.32
N HIS A 215 0.33 -6.57 -12.73
CA HIS A 215 -0.89 -5.85 -12.41
C HIS A 215 -0.66 -4.34 -12.41
N SER A 216 -1.76 -3.60 -12.44
CA SER A 216 -1.81 -2.13 -12.50
C SER A 216 -3.21 -1.65 -12.15
N ALA A 217 -3.38 -0.35 -11.90
CA ALA A 217 -4.69 0.27 -11.91
C ALA A 217 -5.19 0.40 -13.36
N GLU A 218 -6.46 0.06 -13.59
CA GLU A 218 -7.17 0.45 -14.80
C GLU A 218 -7.26 1.99 -14.86
N PRO A 219 -7.03 2.64 -16.01
CA PRO A 219 -7.29 4.06 -16.17
C PRO A 219 -8.70 4.44 -15.71
N TRP A 220 -8.85 5.60 -15.05
CA TRP A 220 -10.13 6.07 -14.55
C TRP A 220 -10.38 7.53 -14.93
N ASP A 221 -11.66 7.94 -14.84
CA ASP A 221 -12.09 9.32 -15.06
C ASP A 221 -13.10 9.80 -14.00
N GLY A 222 -13.37 11.11 -14.03
CA GLY A 222 -14.52 11.70 -13.32
C GLY A 222 -14.35 11.93 -11.82
N GLY A 223 -13.15 11.77 -11.25
CA GLY A 223 -12.90 12.11 -9.85
C GLY A 223 -11.69 11.43 -9.23
N ASN A 224 -11.63 11.52 -7.90
CA ASN A 224 -10.58 10.95 -7.07
C ASN A 224 -10.81 9.44 -6.91
N ARG A 225 -9.72 8.68 -6.98
CA ARG A 225 -9.68 7.24 -6.72
C ARG A 225 -8.75 6.96 -5.56
N TRP A 226 -9.34 6.50 -4.46
CA TRP A 226 -8.64 5.86 -3.37
C TRP A 226 -8.42 4.41 -3.71
N GLU A 227 -7.18 3.99 -3.55
CA GLU A 227 -6.76 2.61 -3.63
C GLU A 227 -6.30 2.15 -2.26
N ASN A 228 -6.88 1.05 -1.80
CA ASN A 228 -6.44 0.34 -0.63
C ASN A 228 -5.90 -0.98 -1.17
N ALA A 229 -4.62 -0.99 -1.52
CA ALA A 229 -3.94 -2.11 -2.14
C ALA A 229 -2.80 -2.57 -1.21
N ASP A 230 -2.32 -3.77 -1.41
CA ASP A 230 -1.17 -4.34 -0.68
C ASP A 230 -1.49 -4.83 0.73
N VAL A 231 -2.36 -5.83 0.72
CA VAL A 231 -2.75 -6.66 1.85
C VAL A 231 -1.89 -7.94 1.77
N TYR A 232 -0.68 -7.91 2.35
CA TYR A 232 0.37 -8.94 2.24
C TYR A 232 0.13 -10.18 3.12
N ALA A 233 -0.21 -11.36 2.60
CA ALA A 233 -0.16 -12.58 3.41
C ALA A 233 1.28 -13.13 3.52
N ASN A 234 1.87 -13.20 4.71
CA ASN A 234 3.00 -14.10 4.95
C ASN A 234 2.96 -14.63 6.38
N GLY A 235 3.02 -15.97 6.50
CA GLY A 235 3.36 -16.73 7.72
C GLY A 235 2.66 -16.34 9.02
N VAL A 236 1.63 -17.10 9.39
CA VAL A 236 1.06 -17.27 10.74
C VAL A 236 1.77 -16.47 11.84
N PHE A 237 1.34 -15.25 12.12
CA PHE A 237 1.46 -14.64 13.44
C PHE A 237 0.26 -13.72 13.69
N SER A 238 -0.59 -14.16 14.63
CA SER A 238 -1.67 -13.36 15.19
C SER A 238 -1.08 -12.22 15.99
N PHE A 239 -1.34 -10.98 15.57
CA PHE A 239 -1.36 -9.82 16.48
C PHE A 239 -2.51 -8.90 16.09
N MET A 240 -3.72 -9.32 16.51
CA MET A 240 -4.68 -8.51 17.26
C MET A 240 -5.93 -9.35 17.51
N THR A 241 -5.74 -10.45 18.25
CA THR A 241 -6.78 -11.01 19.13
C THR A 241 -6.29 -10.73 20.55
N TYR A 242 -6.48 -9.50 21.03
CA TYR A 242 -6.75 -9.34 22.44
C TYR A 242 -8.26 -9.44 22.54
N ASP A 243 -8.74 -10.57 23.04
CA ASP A 243 -9.97 -10.55 23.83
C ASP A 243 -9.74 -9.51 24.93
N ILE A 244 -10.53 -8.44 24.88
CA ILE A 244 -10.92 -7.66 26.06
C ILE A 244 -12.43 -7.75 26.13
#